data_AF-A0A7X8DN73-F1
#
_entry.id   AF-A0A7X8DN73-F1
#
_cell.length_a   1.000
_cell.length_b   1.000
_cell.length_c   1.000
_cell.angle_alpha   90.00
_cell.angle_beta   90.00
_cell.angle_gamma   90.00
#
_symmetry.space_group_name_H-M   'P 1'
#
loop_
_entity.id
_entity.type
_entity.pdbx_description
1 polymer ?
#
loop_
_entity_poly.entity_id
_entity_poly.type
_entity_poly.pdbx_seq_one_letter_code
_entity_poly.pdbx_strand_id
1 'polypeptide(L)'
;MGSGSISFVERNKSRLEFVESDGYSAIGSIYPGKLFVMDNGPGWGFSVGVEYPSVAVSQSQIAGTYKMLTITTHAGVSAGYFSVPASGKDVVFYEKYNDGTFYESSQEGTTINSFERISSLNNIFKVVLTIDEDGTPWQTSAYLVLLPNEMMIYFSTDPDGSIGGYGLALKVD
;
A
#
# COMPACT_ATOMS: atom_id res chain seq x y z
N MET A 1 13.27 3.16 25.46
CA MET A 1 13.76 2.49 24.24
C MET A 1 14.09 1.07 24.64
N GLY A 2 13.40 0.07 24.08
CA GLY A 2 13.70 -1.34 24.32
C GLY A 2 15.08 -1.71 23.75
N SER A 3 15.79 -2.60 24.42
CA SER A 3 17.00 -3.24 23.88
C SER A 3 16.65 -4.63 23.34
N GLY A 4 17.35 -5.09 22.32
CA GLY A 4 17.12 -6.41 21.73
C GLY A 4 18.27 -6.84 20.82
N SER A 5 18.18 -8.07 20.31
CA SER A 5 19.15 -8.64 19.37
C SER A 5 18.51 -8.89 18.01
N ILE A 6 19.23 -8.57 16.93
CA ILE A 6 18.82 -8.84 15.55
C ILE A 6 19.69 -9.98 15.00
N SER A 7 19.05 -11.01 14.46
CA SER A 7 19.74 -12.11 13.77
C SER A 7 18.96 -12.55 12.53
N PHE A 8 19.67 -13.09 11.53
CA PHE A 8 18.99 -13.83 10.46
C PHE A 8 18.43 -15.13 11.00
N VAL A 9 17.20 -15.47 10.62
CA VAL A 9 16.63 -16.77 10.96
C VAL A 9 17.45 -17.85 10.28
N GLU A 10 17.97 -18.80 11.07
CA GLU A 10 18.76 -19.90 10.51
C GLU A 10 17.98 -20.60 9.38
N ARG A 11 18.65 -20.78 8.24
CA ARG A 11 18.14 -21.36 6.98
C ARG A 11 17.38 -20.41 6.05
N ASN A 12 17.07 -19.17 6.44
CA ASN A 12 16.47 -18.20 5.53
C ASN A 12 17.08 -16.79 5.69
N LYS A 13 18.07 -16.47 4.85
CA LYS A 13 18.74 -15.15 4.83
C LYS A 13 17.83 -14.00 4.36
N SER A 14 16.65 -14.32 3.82
CA SER A 14 15.60 -13.34 3.55
C SER A 14 14.69 -13.13 4.75
N ARG A 15 15.01 -13.67 5.93
CA ARG A 15 14.26 -13.46 7.18
C ARG A 15 15.16 -12.96 8.31
N LEU A 16 14.70 -11.91 8.99
CA LEU A 16 15.27 -11.41 10.24
C LEU A 16 14.36 -11.75 11.40
N GLU A 17 14.96 -12.00 12.54
CA GLU A 17 14.30 -12.04 13.83
C GLU A 17 14.89 -10.92 14.70
N PHE A 18 14.00 -10.16 15.33
CA PHE A 18 14.35 -9.22 16.39
C PHE A 18 13.76 -9.74 17.71
N VAL A 19 14.63 -10.00 18.68
CA VAL A 19 14.23 -10.46 20.01
C VAL A 19 14.50 -9.35 21.01
N GLU A 20 13.45 -8.79 21.62
CA GLU A 20 13.55 -7.83 22.71
C GLU A 20 14.01 -8.47 24.01
N SER A 21 14.56 -7.65 24.90
CA SER A 21 15.12 -8.10 26.19
C SER A 21 14.08 -8.70 27.14
N ASP A 22 12.80 -8.41 26.91
CA ASP A 22 11.66 -8.95 27.66
C ASP A 22 11.12 -10.27 27.08
N GLY A 23 11.73 -10.78 26.00
CA GLY A 23 11.38 -12.04 25.35
C GLY A 23 10.37 -11.92 24.21
N TYR A 24 9.93 -10.70 23.87
CA TYR A 24 9.16 -10.49 22.65
C TYR A 24 10.01 -10.78 21.40
N SER A 25 9.46 -11.50 20.41
CA SER A 25 10.13 -11.78 19.14
C SER A 25 9.27 -11.31 17.96
N ALA A 26 9.89 -10.55 17.06
CA ALA A 26 9.34 -10.10 15.80
C ALA A 26 10.11 -10.73 14.64
N ILE A 27 9.40 -11.24 13.64
CA ILE A 27 10.00 -11.84 12.45
C ILE A 27 9.66 -10.97 11.24
N GLY A 28 10.69 -10.60 10.49
CA GLY A 28 10.56 -9.85 9.25
C GLY A 28 11.17 -10.57 8.05
N SER A 29 10.78 -10.18 6.85
CA SER A 29 11.41 -10.61 5.60
C SER A 29 12.18 -9.45 4.98
N ILE A 30 13.41 -9.71 4.53
CA ILE A 30 14.25 -8.76 3.79
C ILE A 30 14.46 -9.26 2.36
N TYR A 31 14.18 -8.37 1.42
CA TYR A 31 14.72 -8.40 0.07
C TYR A 31 15.80 -7.31 0.00
N PRO A 32 17.10 -7.69 -0.01
CA PRO A 32 18.19 -6.74 0.05
C PRO A 32 18.08 -5.70 -1.07
N GLY A 33 18.12 -4.44 -0.65
CA GLY A 33 18.02 -3.27 -1.52
C GLY A 33 16.65 -3.00 -2.12
N LYS A 34 15.59 -3.58 -1.55
CA LYS A 34 14.23 -3.54 -2.12
C LYS A 34 13.18 -3.29 -1.05
N LEU A 35 13.05 -4.23 -0.11
CA LEU A 35 11.93 -4.29 0.82
C LEU A 35 12.32 -4.95 2.15
N PHE A 36 11.81 -4.40 3.23
CA PHE A 36 11.75 -4.98 4.55
C PHE A 36 10.28 -5.00 5.00
N VAL A 37 9.78 -6.13 5.44
CA VAL A 37 8.46 -6.22 6.11
C VAL A 37 8.67 -6.90 7.45
N MET A 38 8.20 -6.31 8.53
CA MET A 38 8.31 -6.82 9.89
C MET A 38 6.92 -6.93 10.50
N ASP A 39 6.56 -8.11 10.99
CA ASP A 39 5.42 -8.28 11.87
C ASP A 39 5.81 -7.74 13.25
N ASN A 40 5.12 -6.70 13.72
CA ASN A 40 5.40 -6.07 15.02
C ASN A 40 4.67 -6.79 16.16
N GLY A 41 3.99 -7.90 15.89
CA GLY A 41 3.36 -8.77 16.87
C GLY A 41 1.86 -8.54 16.99
N PRO A 42 1.15 -9.42 17.73
CA PRO A 42 -0.31 -9.35 17.85
C PRO A 42 -0.80 -7.99 18.38
N GLY A 43 -1.58 -7.28 17.56
CA GLY A 43 -2.14 -5.97 17.90
C GLY A 43 -1.24 -4.76 17.59
N TRP A 44 -0.03 -4.98 17.06
CA TRP A 44 0.97 -3.92 16.83
C TRP A 44 1.24 -3.63 15.34
N GLY A 45 0.52 -4.32 14.44
CA GLY A 45 0.57 -4.10 13.00
C GLY A 45 1.86 -4.61 12.36
N PHE A 46 2.24 -4.00 11.24
CA PHE A 46 3.45 -4.33 10.49
C PHE A 46 4.27 -3.07 10.20
N SER A 47 5.60 -3.21 10.16
CA SER A 47 6.50 -2.19 9.65
C SER A 47 6.94 -2.56 8.24
N VAL A 48 6.90 -1.61 7.31
CA VAL A 48 7.40 -1.81 5.95
C VAL A 48 8.48 -0.77 5.66
N GLY A 49 9.69 -1.23 5.34
CA GLY A 49 10.78 -0.41 4.83
C GLY A 49 10.95 -0.66 3.33
N VAL A 50 11.04 0.39 2.53
CA VAL A 50 11.31 0.29 1.09
C VAL A 50 12.62 1.00 0.77
N GLU A 51 13.42 0.45 -0.13
CA GLU A 51 14.54 1.22 -0.66
C GLU A 51 13.99 2.38 -1.49
N TYR A 52 14.28 3.60 -1.05
CA TYR A 52 13.85 4.79 -1.76
C TYR A 52 14.69 4.97 -3.03
N PRO A 53 14.10 4.99 -4.23
CA PRO A 53 14.89 5.06 -5.44
C PRO A 53 15.59 6.41 -5.56
N SER A 54 16.86 6.38 -5.98
CA SER A 54 17.70 7.58 -6.15
C SER A 54 17.26 8.46 -7.32
N VAL A 55 16.44 7.94 -8.22
CA VAL A 55 15.85 8.64 -9.37
C VAL A 55 14.35 8.42 -9.43
N ALA A 56 13.65 9.35 -10.07
CA ALA A 56 12.22 9.25 -10.29
C ALA A 56 11.84 8.00 -11.10
N VAL A 57 10.89 7.22 -10.60
CA VAL A 57 10.30 6.10 -11.35
C VAL A 57 9.24 6.63 -12.31
N SER A 58 9.21 6.09 -13.52
CA SER A 58 8.19 6.40 -14.51
C SER A 58 6.93 5.56 -14.27
N GLN A 59 5.79 6.06 -14.74
CA GLN A 59 4.53 5.32 -14.71
C GLN A 59 4.63 3.98 -15.47
N SER A 60 5.36 3.94 -16.59
CA SER A 60 5.57 2.71 -17.35
C SER A 60 6.35 1.64 -16.56
N GLN A 61 7.24 2.03 -15.65
CA GLN A 61 8.01 1.10 -14.81
C GLN A 61 7.18 0.46 -13.68
N ILE A 62 6.09 1.11 -13.29
CA ILE A 62 5.18 0.65 -12.22
C ILE A 62 3.86 0.09 -12.77
N ALA A 63 3.68 0.07 -14.09
CA ALA A 63 2.47 -0.44 -14.73
C ALA A 63 2.24 -1.92 -14.39
N GLY A 64 0.99 -2.32 -14.23
CA GLY A 64 0.61 -3.71 -13.97
C GLY A 64 -0.47 -3.85 -12.91
N THR A 65 -0.81 -5.10 -12.63
CA THR A 65 -1.85 -5.45 -11.66
C THR A 65 -1.23 -5.77 -10.31
N TYR A 66 -1.77 -5.21 -9.24
CA TYR A 66 -1.34 -5.41 -7.87
C TYR A 66 -2.49 -5.98 -7.05
N LYS A 67 -2.32 -7.13 -6.42
CA LYS A 67 -3.31 -7.71 -5.49
C LYS A 67 -3.09 -7.15 -4.10
N MET A 68 -4.13 -6.58 -3.51
CA MET A 68 -4.05 -5.78 -2.28
C MET A 68 -4.76 -6.44 -1.11
N LEU A 69 -4.25 -6.15 0.08
CA LEU A 69 -4.92 -6.30 1.36
C LEU A 69 -4.88 -4.96 2.09
N THR A 70 -6.02 -4.53 2.62
CA THR A 70 -6.20 -3.20 3.21
C THR A 70 -6.95 -3.26 4.54
N ILE A 71 -6.67 -2.27 5.38
CA ILE A 71 -7.36 -1.99 6.62
C ILE A 71 -7.88 -0.56 6.54
N THR A 72 -9.17 -0.38 6.76
CA THR A 72 -9.77 0.96 6.85
C THR A 72 -9.94 1.41 8.29
N THR A 73 -10.02 2.71 8.50
CA THR A 73 -10.28 3.29 9.83
C THR A 73 -11.68 2.98 10.36
N HIS A 74 -12.57 2.48 9.51
CA HIS A 74 -13.86 1.88 9.88
C HIS A 74 -13.75 0.40 10.30
N ALA A 75 -12.54 -0.08 10.63
CA ALA A 75 -12.23 -1.44 11.09
C ALA A 75 -12.59 -2.57 10.10
N GLY A 76 -12.74 -2.24 8.81
CA GLY A 76 -12.92 -3.22 7.74
C GLY A 76 -11.57 -3.77 7.29
N VAL A 77 -11.46 -5.09 7.21
CA VAL A 77 -10.42 -5.74 6.40
C VAL A 77 -10.98 -5.95 5.01
N SER A 78 -10.25 -5.51 4.01
CA SER A 78 -10.62 -5.65 2.61
C SER A 78 -9.51 -6.27 1.78
N ALA A 79 -9.93 -6.89 0.68
CA ALA A 79 -9.04 -7.51 -0.30
C ALA A 79 -9.46 -7.07 -1.70
N GLY A 80 -8.50 -6.94 -2.60
CA GLY A 80 -8.77 -6.30 -3.87
C GLY A 80 -7.63 -6.32 -4.87
N TYR A 81 -7.70 -5.39 -5.82
CA TYR A 81 -6.59 -5.10 -6.71
C TYR A 81 -6.59 -3.67 -7.21
N PHE A 82 -5.40 -3.22 -7.62
CA PHE A 82 -5.21 -2.07 -8.49
C PHE A 82 -4.63 -2.53 -9.82
N SER A 83 -5.03 -1.93 -10.93
CA SER A 83 -4.35 -2.04 -12.23
C SER A 83 -3.86 -0.66 -12.65
N VAL A 84 -2.55 -0.49 -12.65
CA VAL A 84 -1.88 0.77 -12.98
C VAL A 84 -1.58 0.77 -14.48
N PRO A 85 -2.10 1.75 -15.25
CA PRO A 85 -1.82 1.83 -16.68
C PRO A 85 -0.38 2.31 -16.91
N ALA A 86 0.21 1.92 -18.06
CA ALA A 86 1.56 2.36 -18.43
C ALA A 86 1.66 3.85 -18.77
N SER A 87 0.52 4.48 -19.06
CA SER A 87 0.37 5.92 -19.32
C SER A 87 -1.06 6.35 -19.08
N GLY A 88 -1.28 7.64 -18.80
CA GLY A 88 -2.61 8.21 -18.60
C GLY A 88 -3.09 8.02 -17.16
N LYS A 89 -4.35 8.35 -16.91
CA LYS A 89 -4.86 8.48 -15.54
C LYS A 89 -5.73 7.34 -15.05
N ASP A 90 -6.19 6.46 -15.95
CA ASP A 90 -7.26 5.51 -15.67
C ASP A 90 -6.74 4.29 -14.89
N VAL A 91 -6.49 4.48 -13.60
CA VAL A 91 -6.21 3.41 -12.64
C VAL A 91 -7.50 2.64 -12.39
N VAL A 92 -7.47 1.33 -12.62
CA VAL A 92 -8.59 0.44 -12.30
C VAL A 92 -8.40 -0.06 -10.89
N PHE A 93 -9.46 -0.12 -10.09
CA PHE A 93 -9.41 -0.72 -8.76
C PHE A 93 -10.66 -1.52 -8.45
N TYR A 94 -10.51 -2.48 -7.55
CA TYR A 94 -11.58 -3.24 -6.93
C TYR A 94 -11.19 -3.52 -5.49
N GLU A 95 -12.10 -3.29 -4.55
CA GLU A 95 -11.93 -3.55 -3.14
C GLU A 95 -13.20 -4.20 -2.60
N LYS A 96 -13.07 -5.31 -1.88
CA LYS A 96 -14.18 -5.97 -1.19
C LYS A 96 -13.89 -6.12 0.29
N TYR A 97 -14.81 -5.65 1.10
CA TYR A 97 -14.81 -5.72 2.55
C TYR A 97 -15.31 -7.09 3.03
N ASN A 98 -14.94 -7.44 4.26
CA ASN A 98 -15.33 -8.68 4.93
C ASN A 98 -16.86 -8.83 5.11
N ASP A 99 -17.59 -7.72 5.18
CA ASP A 99 -19.07 -7.69 5.25
C ASP A 99 -19.76 -7.91 3.89
N GLY A 100 -18.98 -7.98 2.80
CA GLY A 100 -19.46 -8.19 1.44
C GLY A 100 -19.62 -6.90 0.62
N THR A 101 -19.53 -5.73 1.25
CA THR A 101 -19.52 -4.42 0.57
C THR A 101 -18.33 -4.36 -0.38
N PHE A 102 -18.49 -3.75 -1.56
CA PHE A 102 -17.40 -3.60 -2.51
C PHE A 102 -17.44 -2.26 -3.24
N TYR A 103 -16.26 -1.80 -3.61
CA TYR A 103 -16.03 -0.58 -4.38
C TYR A 103 -15.15 -0.90 -5.58
N GLU A 104 -15.46 -0.35 -6.75
CA GLU A 104 -14.64 -0.54 -7.94
C GLU A 104 -14.69 0.66 -8.88
N SER A 105 -13.63 0.84 -9.65
CA SER A 105 -13.48 1.98 -10.56
C SER A 105 -14.54 2.06 -11.67
N SER A 106 -15.24 0.96 -11.95
CA SER A 106 -16.32 0.89 -12.94
C SER A 106 -17.70 1.21 -12.37
N GLN A 107 -17.83 1.40 -11.05
CA GLN A 107 -19.10 1.80 -10.46
C GLN A 107 -19.54 3.17 -10.98
N GLU A 108 -20.83 3.29 -11.25
CA GLU A 108 -21.45 4.58 -11.56
C GLU A 108 -21.16 5.57 -10.42
N GLY A 109 -20.83 6.82 -10.77
CA GLY A 109 -20.43 7.82 -9.79
C GLY A 109 -18.93 7.81 -9.42
N THR A 110 -18.15 6.81 -9.85
CA THR A 110 -16.69 6.79 -9.64
C THR A 110 -15.96 7.39 -10.84
N THR A 111 -15.04 8.32 -10.60
CA THR A 111 -14.22 8.93 -11.66
C THR A 111 -12.79 9.15 -11.19
N ILE A 112 -11.81 8.66 -11.95
CA ILE A 112 -10.41 9.00 -11.74
C ILE A 112 -10.12 10.36 -12.39
N ASN A 113 -9.86 11.36 -11.56
CA ASN A 113 -9.59 12.73 -12.01
C ASN A 113 -8.15 12.88 -12.49
N SER A 114 -7.19 12.34 -11.73
CA SER A 114 -5.77 12.34 -12.07
C SER A 114 -5.02 11.18 -11.43
N PHE A 115 -3.89 10.82 -12.04
CA PHE A 115 -2.90 9.91 -11.48
C PHE A 115 -1.52 10.41 -11.87
N GLU A 116 -0.78 10.94 -10.90
CA GLU A 116 0.46 11.66 -11.16
C GLU A 116 1.51 11.38 -10.09
N ARG A 117 2.77 11.34 -10.48
CA ARG A 117 3.88 11.30 -9.51
C ARG A 117 3.97 12.63 -8.80
N ILE A 118 4.07 12.62 -7.48
CA ILE A 118 4.39 13.81 -6.70
C ILE A 118 5.81 14.25 -7.09
N SER A 119 5.95 15.44 -7.65
CA SER A 119 7.19 15.89 -8.31
C SER A 119 8.43 15.83 -7.41
N SER A 120 8.26 16.11 -6.11
CA SER A 120 9.31 16.08 -5.09
C SER A 120 9.64 14.68 -4.57
N LEU A 121 8.90 13.65 -4.98
CA LEU A 121 9.04 12.28 -4.47
C LEU A 121 9.27 11.31 -5.63
N ASN A 122 10.30 10.47 -5.53
CA ASN A 122 10.74 9.64 -6.64
C ASN A 122 9.80 8.46 -6.94
N ASN A 123 9.01 8.00 -5.97
CA ASN A 123 8.18 6.79 -6.09
C ASN A 123 6.77 6.92 -5.51
N ILE A 124 6.30 8.15 -5.27
CA ILE A 124 4.98 8.38 -4.71
C ILE A 124 4.09 8.97 -5.80
N PHE A 125 2.99 8.27 -6.07
CA PHE A 125 1.96 8.69 -7.00
C PHE A 125 0.69 9.01 -6.24
N LYS A 126 0.02 10.09 -6.66
CA LYS A 126 -1.26 10.50 -6.13
C LYS A 126 -2.34 10.18 -7.16
N VAL A 127 -3.34 9.41 -6.74
CA VAL A 127 -4.60 9.25 -7.45
C VAL A 127 -5.59 10.21 -6.82
N VAL A 128 -6.22 11.06 -7.64
CA VAL A 128 -7.38 11.86 -7.22
C VAL A 128 -8.61 11.25 -7.87
N LEU A 129 -9.62 10.93 -7.07
CA LEU A 129 -10.87 10.36 -7.55
C LEU A 129 -12.07 11.09 -6.95
N THR A 130 -13.16 11.08 -7.70
CA THR A 130 -14.49 11.48 -7.23
C THR A 130 -15.29 10.20 -7.03
N ILE A 131 -16.00 10.13 -5.91
CA ILE A 131 -17.01 9.11 -5.62
C ILE A 131 -18.32 9.85 -5.41
N ASP A 132 -19.36 9.43 -6.13
CA ASP A 132 -20.72 9.90 -5.94
C ASP A 132 -21.50 8.82 -5.18
N GLU A 133 -21.74 9.08 -3.90
CA GLU A 133 -22.57 8.24 -3.05
C GLU A 133 -23.86 9.02 -2.77
N ASP A 134 -25.01 8.43 -3.13
CA ASP A 134 -26.34 9.02 -2.95
C ASP A 134 -26.55 10.41 -3.61
N GLY A 135 -25.89 10.68 -4.75
CA GLY A 135 -26.05 11.91 -5.53
C GLY A 135 -25.27 13.11 -4.98
N THR A 136 -24.39 12.89 -4.01
CA THR A 136 -23.47 13.90 -3.50
C THR A 136 -22.02 13.52 -3.83
N PRO A 137 -21.45 14.07 -4.92
CA PRO A 137 -20.07 13.77 -5.29
C PRO A 137 -19.10 14.39 -4.28
N TRP A 138 -18.16 13.59 -3.80
CA TRP A 138 -17.04 14.03 -2.99
C TRP A 138 -15.72 13.57 -3.59
N GLN A 139 -14.67 14.39 -3.38
CA GLN A 139 -13.34 14.11 -3.90
C GLN A 139 -12.46 13.55 -2.80
N THR A 140 -11.67 12.52 -3.14
CA THR A 140 -10.65 11.95 -2.28
C THR A 140 -9.34 11.72 -3.01
N SER A 141 -8.30 11.48 -2.22
CA SER A 141 -6.94 11.19 -2.69
C SER A 141 -6.45 9.88 -2.11
N ALA A 142 -5.82 9.07 -2.96
CA ALA A 142 -5.02 7.93 -2.56
C ALA A 142 -3.56 8.18 -2.92
N TYR A 143 -2.65 7.80 -2.03
CA TYR A 143 -1.21 7.88 -2.20
C TYR A 143 -0.64 6.48 -2.33
N LEU A 144 0.03 6.24 -3.44
CA LEU A 144 0.62 4.96 -3.80
C LEU A 144 2.15 5.11 -3.77
N VAL A 145 2.80 4.46 -2.81
CA VAL A 145 4.25 4.26 -2.81
C VAL A 145 4.52 3.05 -3.68
N LEU A 146 5.06 3.26 -4.88
CA LEU A 146 5.19 2.23 -5.91
C LEU A 146 6.65 1.95 -6.23
N LEU A 147 7.07 0.73 -5.96
CA LEU A 147 8.35 0.22 -6.41
C LEU A 147 8.17 -0.50 -7.77
N PRO A 148 9.06 -0.25 -8.76
CA PRO A 148 8.99 -0.90 -10.06
C PRO A 148 8.90 -2.43 -9.92
N ASN A 149 7.81 -2.99 -10.43
CA ASN A 149 7.54 -4.42 -10.52
C ASN A 149 7.47 -5.21 -9.19
N GLU A 150 7.26 -4.55 -8.05
CA GLU A 150 7.40 -5.23 -6.76
C GLU A 150 6.18 -5.06 -5.87
N MET A 151 5.93 -3.84 -5.42
CA MET A 151 4.98 -3.59 -4.35
C MET A 151 4.38 -2.19 -4.45
N MET A 152 3.14 -2.09 -3.99
CA MET A 152 2.41 -0.85 -3.74
C MET A 152 2.11 -0.75 -2.25
N ILE A 153 2.43 0.37 -1.64
CA ILE A 153 1.87 0.76 -0.34
C ILE A 153 0.79 1.80 -0.62
N TYR A 154 -0.41 1.56 -0.13
CA TYR A 154 -1.59 2.39 -0.33
C TYR A 154 -1.92 3.13 0.96
N PHE A 155 -2.27 4.41 0.83
CA PHE A 155 -2.89 5.22 1.87
C PHE A 155 -4.02 6.04 1.25
N SER A 156 -5.23 5.99 1.80
CA SER A 156 -6.29 6.93 1.49
C SER A 156 -6.49 7.91 2.62
N THR A 157 -7.02 9.08 2.27
CA THR A 157 -7.41 10.10 3.23
C THR A 157 -8.91 10.31 3.22
N ASP A 158 -9.49 10.53 4.39
CA ASP A 158 -10.86 11.01 4.53
C ASP A 158 -10.95 12.50 4.14
N PRO A 159 -12.16 13.05 3.92
CA PRO A 159 -12.34 14.45 3.52
C PRO A 159 -11.72 15.47 4.49
N ASP A 160 -11.58 15.12 5.77
CA ASP A 160 -10.94 15.95 6.79
C ASP A 160 -9.40 15.87 6.81
N GLY A 161 -8.82 15.05 5.94
CA GLY A 161 -7.38 14.83 5.80
C GLY A 161 -6.80 13.78 6.75
N SER A 162 -7.62 13.14 7.59
CA SER A 162 -7.20 11.98 8.36
C SER A 162 -6.99 10.76 7.45
N ILE A 163 -6.24 9.75 7.91
CA ILE A 163 -6.07 8.51 7.14
C ILE A 163 -7.39 7.75 7.17
N GLY A 164 -7.97 7.44 6.01
CA GLY A 164 -9.19 6.63 5.88
C GLY A 164 -8.90 5.13 5.71
N GLY A 165 -7.71 4.79 5.21
CA GLY A 165 -7.28 3.41 5.06
C GLY A 165 -5.85 3.27 4.58
N TYR A 166 -5.28 2.10 4.78
CA TYR A 166 -3.93 1.78 4.34
C TYR A 166 -3.78 0.29 4.03
N GLY A 167 -2.78 -0.05 3.22
CA GLY A 167 -2.48 -1.44 2.97
C GLY A 167 -1.32 -1.67 2.02
N LEU A 168 -1.12 -2.93 1.68
CA LEU A 168 -0.03 -3.41 0.87
C LEU A 168 -0.59 -4.22 -0.30
N ALA A 169 0.01 -4.02 -1.48
CA ALA A 169 -0.31 -4.82 -2.65
C ALA A 169 0.96 -5.32 -3.34
N LEU A 170 0.91 -6.54 -3.84
CA LEU A 170 2.02 -7.17 -4.58
C LEU A 170 1.66 -7.25 -6.05
N LYS A 171 2.63 -6.96 -6.92
CA LYS A 171 2.42 -7.11 -8.36
C LYS A 171 2.22 -8.59 -8.70
N VAL A 172 1.28 -8.86 -9.60
CA VAL A 172 1.05 -10.17 -10.19
C VAL A 172 1.31 -10.10 -11.69
N ASP A 173 1.95 -11.14 -12.23
CA ASP A 173 2.24 -11.29 -13.65
C ASP A 173 1.00 -11.67 -14.47
#